data_AF-A0A2T0U3Y6-F1
#
_entry.id   AF-A0A2T0U3Y6-F1
#
_cell.length_a   1.000
_cell.length_b   1.000
_cell.length_c   1.000
_cell.angle_alpha   90.00
_cell.angle_beta   90.00
_cell.angle_gamma   90.00
#
_symmetry.space_group_name_H-M   'P 1'
#
loop_
_entity.id
_entity.type
_entity.pdbx_description
1 polymer ?
#
loop_
_entity_poly.entity_id
_entity_poly.type
_entity_poly.pdbx_seq_one_letter_code
_entity_poly.pdbx_strand_id
1 'polypeptide(L)'
;MKKLLNSYPLVLFGETIGSKETLSKGVRYKLLSLCLKVLSTVKTDEEIWEFYQWRKNVYKNIRLFTVFMIFFLLIMTYILSSSLIAAVSAGFVFLLVYGFIAATVKVERKYAYLWDDKDLFMEFLKLNKSELFNPEEFDQHVRRDKVELKKNELDFDEELLILKNQTNTFNSVPMENVIQYFDIMRENTDHPEKLKQVQISDKDFIRFIKARFVDNSKIHLDIAHIKGNKSSIKALFYNFYVLSTTLYGEAKTDTQPSYVELYLYSFSEFDKLNYSNFSDALTEPALAFRKAIRDFTKMH
;
A
#
# COMPACT_ATOMS: atom_id res chain seq x y z
N MET A 1 -1.67 -29.90 -24.76
CA MET A 1 -2.69 -28.92 -25.22
C MET A 1 -4.14 -29.29 -24.86
N LYS A 2 -4.67 -30.48 -25.19
CA LYS A 2 -6.08 -30.84 -24.88
C LYS A 2 -6.45 -30.84 -23.38
N LYS A 3 -5.53 -31.22 -22.47
CA LYS A 3 -5.75 -31.10 -21.00
C LYS A 3 -5.81 -29.65 -20.52
N LEU A 4 -5.11 -28.74 -21.21
CA LEU A 4 -4.93 -27.32 -20.83
C LEU A 4 -6.20 -26.50 -21.06
N LEU A 5 -6.94 -26.80 -22.14
CA LEU A 5 -8.23 -26.16 -22.44
C LEU A 5 -9.36 -26.59 -21.52
N ASN A 6 -9.27 -27.78 -20.92
CA ASN A 6 -10.32 -28.27 -20.02
C ASN A 6 -10.12 -27.80 -18.57
N SER A 7 -8.88 -27.61 -18.11
CA SER A 7 -8.58 -27.15 -16.75
C SER A 7 -8.74 -25.63 -16.57
N TYR A 8 -8.54 -24.84 -17.63
CA TYR A 8 -8.58 -23.38 -17.56
C TYR A 8 -9.96 -22.79 -17.21
N PRO A 9 -11.08 -23.23 -17.83
CA PRO A 9 -12.40 -22.78 -17.43
C PRO A 9 -12.76 -23.20 -16.00
N LEU A 10 -12.30 -24.37 -15.56
CA LEU A 10 -12.51 -24.89 -14.20
C LEU A 10 -11.78 -24.03 -13.15
N VAL A 11 -10.53 -23.65 -13.43
CA VAL A 11 -9.74 -22.74 -12.58
C VAL A 11 -10.43 -21.38 -12.47
N LEU A 12 -10.84 -20.80 -13.61
CA LEU A 12 -11.55 -19.51 -13.62
C LEU A 12 -12.89 -19.58 -12.87
N PHE A 13 -13.64 -20.67 -13.02
CA PHE A 13 -14.92 -20.85 -12.33
C PHE A 13 -14.75 -21.05 -10.82
N GLY A 14 -13.77 -21.88 -10.41
CA GLY A 14 -13.43 -22.12 -9.01
C GLY A 14 -12.96 -20.86 -8.29
N GLU A 15 -12.12 -20.05 -8.93
CA GLU A 15 -11.68 -18.76 -8.40
C GLU A 15 -12.82 -17.73 -8.35
N THR A 16 -13.72 -17.72 -9.34
CA THR A 16 -14.91 -16.86 -9.35
C THR A 16 -15.80 -17.17 -8.16
N ILE A 17 -16.05 -18.46 -7.88
CA ILE A 17 -16.77 -18.88 -6.67
C ILE A 17 -16.01 -18.43 -5.43
N GLY A 18 -14.69 -18.66 -5.39
CA GLY A 18 -13.81 -18.27 -4.29
C GLY A 18 -13.68 -16.76 -4.06
N SER A 19 -14.12 -15.92 -5.00
CA SER A 19 -14.11 -14.46 -4.84
C SER A 19 -15.40 -13.89 -4.25
N LYS A 20 -16.41 -14.72 -3.96
CA LYS A 20 -17.70 -14.26 -3.40
C LYS A 20 -17.52 -13.72 -1.98
N GLU A 21 -18.16 -12.58 -1.71
CA GLU A 21 -18.10 -11.90 -0.41
C GLU A 21 -18.72 -12.71 0.72
N THR A 22 -19.67 -13.58 0.40
CA THR A 22 -20.33 -14.50 1.34
C THR A 22 -19.42 -15.61 1.85
N LEU A 23 -18.26 -15.85 1.23
CA LEU A 23 -17.31 -16.87 1.67
C LEU A 23 -16.32 -16.29 2.68
N SER A 24 -16.03 -17.05 3.74
CA SER A 24 -14.98 -16.72 4.70
C SER A 24 -13.61 -16.77 4.05
N LYS A 25 -12.65 -15.99 4.57
CA LYS A 25 -11.31 -15.85 4.01
C LYS A 25 -10.57 -17.18 3.86
N GLY A 26 -10.68 -18.09 4.83
CA GLY A 26 -10.08 -19.42 4.75
C GLY A 26 -10.66 -20.27 3.61
N VAL A 27 -12.00 -20.23 3.40
CA VAL A 27 -12.65 -20.93 2.29
C VAL A 27 -12.19 -20.39 0.93
N ARG A 28 -11.92 -19.08 0.84
CA ARG A 28 -11.32 -18.46 -0.36
C ARG A 28 -9.94 -19.05 -0.64
N TYR A 29 -9.06 -19.11 0.35
CA TYR A 29 -7.71 -19.71 0.19
C TYR A 29 -7.73 -21.18 -0.16
N LYS A 30 -8.68 -21.94 0.37
CA LYS A 30 -8.86 -23.35 -0.01
C LYS A 30 -9.21 -23.49 -1.49
N LEU A 31 -10.10 -22.64 -1.99
CA LEU A 31 -10.47 -22.63 -3.41
C LEU A 31 -9.30 -22.17 -4.29
N LEU A 32 -8.54 -21.16 -3.86
CA LEU A 32 -7.31 -20.74 -4.53
C LEU A 32 -6.26 -21.87 -4.55
N SER A 33 -6.05 -22.54 -3.43
CA SER A 33 -5.15 -23.69 -3.28
C SER A 33 -5.48 -24.81 -4.26
N LEU A 34 -6.77 -25.18 -4.38
CA LEU A 34 -7.24 -26.16 -5.35
C LEU A 34 -6.96 -25.73 -6.80
N CYS A 35 -7.21 -24.45 -7.12
CA CYS A 35 -6.96 -23.90 -8.45
C CYS A 35 -5.47 -23.90 -8.79
N LEU A 36 -4.62 -23.51 -7.84
CA LEU A 36 -3.16 -23.55 -8.00
C LEU A 36 -2.64 -24.98 -8.12
N LYS A 37 -3.18 -25.95 -7.37
CA LYS A 37 -2.80 -27.37 -7.53
C LYS A 37 -3.08 -27.88 -8.94
N VAL A 38 -4.22 -27.48 -9.53
CA VAL A 38 -4.54 -27.79 -10.93
C VAL A 38 -3.54 -27.11 -11.88
N LEU A 39 -3.21 -25.83 -11.66
CA LEU A 39 -2.25 -25.11 -12.50
C LEU A 39 -0.83 -25.69 -12.40
N SER A 40 -0.37 -26.08 -11.21
CA SER A 40 0.95 -26.67 -10.98
C SER A 40 1.14 -28.04 -11.66
N THR A 41 0.07 -28.71 -12.11
CA THR A 41 0.20 -29.92 -12.93
C THR A 41 0.64 -29.64 -14.37
N VAL A 42 0.55 -28.39 -14.82
CA VAL A 42 0.74 -28.00 -16.23
C VAL A 42 1.60 -26.75 -16.43
N LYS A 43 2.02 -26.06 -15.36
CA LYS A 43 2.80 -24.82 -15.39
C LYS A 43 3.89 -24.80 -14.32
N THR A 44 5.02 -24.14 -14.61
CA THR A 44 6.03 -23.81 -13.60
C THR A 44 5.55 -22.69 -12.67
N ASP A 45 6.23 -22.47 -11.54
CA ASP A 45 5.84 -21.43 -10.58
C ASP A 45 5.92 -20.04 -11.20
N GLU A 46 6.95 -19.78 -12.00
CA GLU A 46 7.12 -18.55 -12.76
C GLU A 46 6.02 -18.37 -13.81
N GLU A 47 5.64 -19.42 -14.53
CA GLU A 47 4.54 -19.37 -15.51
C GLU A 47 3.17 -19.15 -14.84
N ILE A 48 2.99 -19.64 -13.61
CA ILE A 48 1.80 -19.37 -12.80
C ILE A 48 1.81 -17.89 -12.39
N TRP A 49 2.93 -17.37 -11.88
CA TRP A 49 3.06 -15.96 -11.54
C TRP A 49 2.78 -15.05 -12.74
N GLU A 50 3.42 -15.30 -13.89
CA GLU A 50 3.19 -14.55 -15.13
C GLU A 50 1.73 -14.64 -15.59
N PHE A 51 1.08 -15.79 -15.41
CA PHE A 51 -0.34 -15.95 -15.68
C PHE A 51 -1.20 -15.01 -14.82
N TYR A 52 -0.91 -14.86 -13.52
CA TYR A 52 -1.63 -13.92 -12.65
C TYR A 52 -1.29 -12.46 -12.95
N GLN A 53 -0.05 -12.14 -13.32
CA GLN A 53 0.34 -10.78 -13.75
C GLN A 53 -0.28 -10.37 -15.09
N TRP A 54 -0.32 -11.29 -16.06
CA TRP A 54 -1.04 -11.07 -17.32
C TRP A 54 -2.53 -10.82 -17.05
N ARG A 55 -3.15 -11.60 -16.16
CA ARG A 55 -4.55 -11.38 -15.76
C ARG A 55 -4.76 -10.01 -15.13
N LYS A 56 -3.90 -9.59 -14.21
CA LYS A 56 -3.90 -8.24 -13.61
C LYS A 56 -3.88 -7.14 -14.68
N ASN A 57 -3.00 -7.26 -15.67
CA ASN A 57 -2.92 -6.30 -16.78
C ASN A 57 -4.19 -6.33 -17.66
N VAL A 58 -4.70 -7.52 -17.96
CA VAL A 58 -5.98 -7.69 -18.66
C VAL A 58 -7.12 -7.03 -17.88
N TYR A 59 -7.16 -7.12 -16.55
CA TYR A 59 -8.18 -6.47 -15.73
C TYR A 59 -8.09 -4.94 -15.74
N LYS A 60 -6.87 -4.40 -15.62
CA LYS A 60 -6.64 -2.95 -15.75
C LYS A 60 -7.17 -2.43 -17.09
N ASN A 61 -6.96 -3.20 -18.16
CA ASN A 61 -7.44 -2.89 -19.50
C ASN A 61 -8.95 -3.12 -19.66
N ILE A 62 -9.53 -4.15 -19.04
CA ILE A 62 -10.97 -4.41 -19.04
C ILE A 62 -11.75 -3.30 -18.31
N ARG A 63 -11.21 -2.73 -17.23
CA ARG A 63 -11.83 -1.57 -16.56
C ARG A 63 -11.91 -0.37 -17.50
N LEU A 64 -10.83 -0.10 -18.24
CA LEU A 64 -10.79 0.96 -19.24
C LEU A 64 -11.77 0.69 -20.40
N PHE A 65 -11.80 -0.56 -20.88
CA PHE A 65 -12.71 -1.03 -21.91
C PHE A 65 -14.17 -0.96 -21.48
N THR A 66 -14.49 -1.27 -20.22
CA THR A 66 -15.86 -1.19 -19.69
C THR A 66 -16.35 0.27 -19.68
N VAL A 67 -15.49 1.22 -19.29
CA VAL A 67 -15.81 2.65 -19.35
C VAL A 67 -16.05 3.08 -20.80
N PHE A 68 -15.17 2.68 -21.72
CA PHE A 68 -15.32 2.95 -23.15
C PHE A 68 -16.62 2.34 -23.72
N MET A 69 -16.94 1.11 -23.36
CA MET A 69 -18.15 0.42 -23.82
C MET A 69 -19.44 1.04 -23.29
N ILE A 70 -19.44 1.54 -22.05
CA ILE A 70 -20.58 2.31 -21.50
C ILE A 70 -20.78 3.60 -22.32
N PHE A 71 -19.70 4.31 -22.63
CA PHE A 71 -19.76 5.50 -23.49
C PHE A 71 -20.25 5.19 -24.90
N PHE A 72 -19.70 4.14 -25.52
CA PHE A 72 -20.14 3.65 -26.82
C PHE A 72 -21.63 3.27 -26.82
N LEU A 73 -22.12 2.66 -25.74
CA LEU A 73 -23.54 2.31 -25.58
C LEU A 73 -24.45 3.52 -25.48
N LEU A 74 -24.06 4.56 -24.74
CA LEU A 74 -24.84 5.80 -24.68
C LEU A 74 -24.98 6.41 -26.08
N ILE A 75 -23.89 6.40 -26.86
CA ILE A 75 -23.86 6.90 -28.24
C ILE A 75 -24.71 6.01 -29.15
N MET A 76 -24.57 4.69 -29.09
CA MET A 76 -25.32 3.77 -29.95
C MET A 76 -26.81 3.72 -29.61
N THR A 77 -27.19 3.84 -28.33
CA THR A 77 -28.59 3.93 -27.91
C THR A 77 -29.23 5.23 -28.40
N TYR A 78 -28.46 6.33 -28.40
CA TYR A 78 -28.89 7.59 -29.00
C TYR A 78 -29.12 7.45 -30.52
N ILE A 79 -28.19 6.80 -31.24
CA ILE A 79 -28.24 6.61 -32.70
C ILE A 79 -29.34 5.60 -33.11
N LEU A 80 -29.52 4.51 -32.38
CA LEU A 80 -30.43 3.39 -32.71
C LEU A 80 -31.82 3.53 -32.06
N SER A 81 -32.13 4.69 -31.48
CA SER A 81 -33.39 5.00 -30.79
C SER A 81 -34.66 4.77 -31.61
N SER A 82 -34.55 4.55 -32.92
CA SER A 82 -35.63 4.22 -33.85
C SER A 82 -36.00 2.73 -33.92
N SER A 83 -35.24 1.81 -33.31
CA SER A 83 -35.48 0.36 -33.35
C SER A 83 -35.38 -0.30 -31.97
N LEU A 84 -36.53 -0.64 -31.38
CA LEU A 84 -36.64 -1.28 -30.06
C LEU A 84 -35.92 -2.64 -30.01
N ILE A 85 -35.95 -3.41 -31.11
CA ILE A 85 -35.33 -4.75 -31.21
C ILE A 85 -33.80 -4.66 -31.24
N ALA A 86 -33.25 -3.64 -31.90
CA ALA A 86 -31.79 -3.41 -31.91
C ALA A 86 -31.29 -3.00 -30.51
N ALA A 87 -32.05 -2.18 -29.78
CA ALA A 87 -31.72 -1.78 -28.42
C ALA A 87 -31.73 -2.97 -27.44
N VAL A 88 -32.74 -3.86 -27.53
CA VAL A 88 -32.87 -5.04 -26.64
C VAL A 88 -31.78 -6.08 -26.91
N SER A 89 -31.46 -6.35 -28.18
CA SER A 89 -30.41 -7.31 -28.55
C SER A 89 -29.01 -6.82 -28.16
N ALA A 90 -28.71 -5.53 -28.33
CA ALA A 90 -27.48 -4.92 -27.84
C ALA A 90 -27.36 -4.99 -26.31
N GLY A 91 -28.47 -4.77 -25.58
CA GLY A 91 -28.52 -4.88 -24.12
C GLY A 91 -28.26 -6.30 -23.60
N PHE A 92 -28.75 -7.33 -24.30
CA PHE A 92 -28.53 -8.72 -23.89
C PHE A 92 -27.08 -9.19 -24.10
N VAL A 93 -26.48 -8.85 -25.25
CA VAL A 93 -25.05 -9.11 -25.49
C VAL A 93 -24.20 -8.39 -24.44
N PHE A 94 -24.58 -7.17 -24.06
CA PHE A 94 -23.89 -6.41 -23.03
C PHE A 94 -24.00 -7.05 -21.63
N LEU A 95 -25.16 -7.59 -21.25
CA LEU A 95 -25.32 -8.32 -19.99
C LEU A 95 -24.41 -9.55 -19.91
N LEU A 96 -24.24 -10.27 -21.02
CA LEU A 96 -23.34 -11.42 -21.10
C LEU A 96 -21.87 -11.00 -20.97
N VAL A 97 -21.46 -9.96 -21.71
CA VAL A 97 -20.09 -9.42 -21.65
C VAL A 97 -19.79 -8.83 -20.26
N TYR A 98 -20.74 -8.08 -19.68
CA TYR A 98 -20.63 -7.53 -18.33
C TYR A 98 -20.59 -8.63 -17.26
N GLY A 99 -21.42 -9.68 -17.38
CA GLY A 99 -21.41 -10.80 -16.45
C GLY A 99 -20.05 -11.52 -16.42
N PHE A 100 -19.46 -11.73 -17.60
CA PHE A 100 -18.11 -12.30 -17.72
C PHE A 100 -17.02 -11.36 -17.14
N ILE A 101 -17.08 -10.07 -17.45
CA ILE A 101 -16.17 -9.05 -16.90
C ILE A 101 -16.31 -8.94 -15.37
N ALA A 102 -17.52 -8.89 -14.83
CA ALA A 102 -17.75 -8.75 -13.39
C ALA A 102 -17.28 -9.98 -12.59
N ALA A 103 -17.45 -11.18 -13.14
CA ALA A 103 -16.92 -12.42 -12.56
C ALA A 103 -15.40 -12.37 -12.44
N THR A 104 -14.72 -11.91 -13.49
CA THR A 104 -13.26 -11.84 -13.52
C THR A 104 -12.67 -10.71 -12.66
N VAL A 105 -13.34 -9.55 -12.58
CA VAL A 105 -12.92 -8.38 -11.75
C VAL A 105 -13.06 -8.63 -10.24
N LYS A 106 -14.01 -9.47 -9.79
CA LYS A 106 -14.21 -9.77 -8.36
C LYS A 106 -13.06 -10.57 -7.74
N VAL A 107 -12.40 -11.43 -8.53
CA VAL A 107 -11.29 -12.27 -8.08
C VAL A 107 -10.06 -11.40 -7.73
N GLU A 108 -9.72 -10.43 -8.57
CA GLU A 108 -8.59 -9.51 -8.35
C GLU A 108 -8.74 -8.71 -7.06
N ARG A 109 -9.92 -8.13 -6.81
CA ARG A 109 -10.14 -7.29 -5.61
C ARG A 109 -9.95 -8.03 -4.29
N LYS A 110 -10.09 -9.35 -4.25
CA LYS A 110 -10.05 -10.14 -3.01
C LYS A 110 -8.72 -10.84 -2.76
N TYR A 111 -7.92 -11.05 -3.81
CA TYR A 111 -6.56 -11.59 -3.71
C TYR A 111 -5.48 -10.58 -4.10
N ALA A 112 -5.83 -9.31 -4.32
CA ALA A 112 -4.89 -8.25 -4.73
C ALA A 112 -3.61 -8.25 -3.89
N TYR A 113 -3.74 -8.35 -2.55
CA TYR A 113 -2.59 -8.37 -1.66
C TYR A 113 -1.64 -9.57 -1.90
N LEU A 114 -2.15 -10.72 -2.38
CA LEU A 114 -1.35 -11.89 -2.75
C LEU A 114 -0.79 -11.75 -4.18
N TRP A 115 -1.44 -10.99 -5.06
CA TRP A 115 -1.02 -10.81 -6.46
C TRP A 115 -0.12 -9.59 -6.66
N ASP A 116 -0.08 -8.68 -5.69
CA ASP A 116 0.75 -7.48 -5.69
C ASP A 116 2.15 -7.75 -5.11
N ASP A 117 2.28 -8.76 -4.25
CA ASP A 117 3.53 -9.18 -3.62
C ASP A 117 4.00 -10.52 -4.19
N LYS A 118 5.07 -10.47 -5.00
CA LYS A 118 5.63 -11.66 -5.66
C LYS A 118 6.14 -12.66 -4.63
N ASP A 119 6.80 -12.21 -3.58
CA ASP A 119 7.44 -13.10 -2.60
C ASP A 119 6.37 -13.83 -1.80
N LEU A 120 5.33 -13.12 -1.38
CA LEU A 120 4.17 -13.71 -0.69
C LEU A 120 3.41 -14.72 -1.58
N PHE A 121 3.27 -14.43 -2.88
CA PHE A 121 2.65 -15.35 -3.83
C PHE A 121 3.45 -16.63 -3.99
N MET A 122 4.77 -16.50 -4.14
CA MET A 122 5.68 -17.63 -4.31
C MET A 122 5.76 -18.47 -3.03
N GLU A 123 5.69 -17.84 -1.86
CA GLU A 123 5.57 -18.53 -0.57
C GLU A 123 4.27 -19.34 -0.49
N PHE A 124 3.12 -18.76 -0.85
CA PHE A 124 1.85 -19.49 -0.94
C PHE A 124 1.96 -20.68 -1.89
N LEU A 125 2.54 -20.50 -3.08
CA LEU A 125 2.75 -21.57 -4.06
C LEU A 125 3.61 -22.70 -3.51
N LYS A 126 4.74 -22.36 -2.86
CA LYS A 126 5.66 -23.33 -2.25
C LYS A 126 4.97 -24.13 -1.17
N LEU A 127 4.25 -23.45 -0.27
CA LEU A 127 3.47 -24.10 0.78
C LEU A 127 2.35 -24.96 0.20
N ASN A 128 1.69 -24.51 -0.85
CA ASN A 128 0.58 -25.23 -1.49
C ASN A 128 0.99 -26.57 -2.15
N LYS A 129 2.28 -26.79 -2.35
CA LYS A 129 2.85 -28.07 -2.79
C LYS A 129 3.02 -29.08 -1.65
N SER A 130 3.04 -28.61 -0.40
CA SER A 130 3.11 -29.48 0.79
C SER A 130 1.75 -30.12 1.06
N GLU A 131 1.75 -31.42 1.35
CA GLU A 131 0.54 -32.14 1.77
C GLU A 131 0.02 -31.69 3.14
N LEU A 132 0.90 -31.12 3.96
CA LEU A 132 0.59 -30.64 5.31
C LEU A 132 0.08 -29.19 5.35
N PHE A 133 0.05 -28.52 4.20
CA PHE A 133 -0.39 -27.13 4.15
C PHE A 133 -1.91 -27.03 4.33
N ASN A 134 -2.33 -26.31 5.38
CA ASN A 134 -3.71 -25.88 5.56
C ASN A 134 -3.90 -24.48 4.96
N PRO A 135 -4.52 -24.34 3.78
CA PRO A 135 -4.71 -23.04 3.14
C PRO A 135 -5.60 -22.10 3.96
N GLU A 136 -6.49 -22.65 4.79
CA GLU A 136 -7.40 -21.87 5.63
C GLU A 136 -6.63 -21.10 6.73
N GLU A 137 -5.45 -21.58 7.10
CA GLU A 137 -4.56 -20.99 8.11
C GLU A 137 -3.42 -20.17 7.49
N PHE A 138 -3.40 -19.96 6.17
CA PHE A 138 -2.29 -19.27 5.49
C PHE A 138 -1.98 -17.88 6.09
N ASP A 139 -3.01 -17.10 6.45
CA ASP A 139 -2.80 -15.82 7.13
C ASP A 139 -2.12 -15.97 8.50
N GLN A 140 -2.39 -17.06 9.22
CA GLN A 140 -1.77 -17.35 10.49
C GLN A 140 -0.33 -17.82 10.28
N HIS A 141 -0.04 -18.54 9.19
CA HIS A 141 1.31 -18.96 8.84
C HIS A 141 2.17 -17.77 8.40
N VAL A 142 1.66 -16.88 7.54
CA VAL A 142 2.32 -15.60 7.19
C VAL A 142 2.51 -14.72 8.43
N ARG A 143 1.57 -14.73 9.37
CA ARG A 143 1.73 -14.04 10.67
C ARG A 143 2.73 -14.74 11.59
N ARG A 144 2.85 -16.07 11.56
CA ARG A 144 3.82 -16.86 12.34
C ARG A 144 5.22 -16.75 11.77
N ASP A 145 5.40 -16.78 10.45
CA ASP A 145 6.68 -16.56 9.78
C ASP A 145 7.09 -15.08 9.92
N LYS A 146 6.16 -14.13 9.95
CA LYS A 146 6.43 -12.75 10.42
C LYS A 146 6.78 -12.66 11.92
N VAL A 147 6.36 -13.63 12.75
CA VAL A 147 6.71 -13.72 14.18
C VAL A 147 8.05 -14.45 14.37
N GLU A 148 8.42 -15.40 13.52
CA GLU A 148 9.73 -16.06 13.50
C GLU A 148 10.80 -15.19 12.84
N LEU A 149 10.46 -14.42 11.80
CA LEU A 149 11.29 -13.32 11.29
C LEU A 149 11.48 -12.21 12.33
N LYS A 150 10.49 -11.99 13.21
CA LYS A 150 10.60 -11.12 14.41
C LYS A 150 11.61 -11.61 15.44
N LYS A 151 11.97 -12.90 15.43
CA LYS A 151 13.04 -13.45 16.27
C LYS A 151 14.45 -13.15 15.71
N ASN A 152 14.52 -12.70 14.45
CA ASN A 152 15.71 -12.21 13.77
C ASN A 152 15.60 -10.71 13.40
N GLU A 153 14.58 -9.99 13.88
CA GLU A 153 14.60 -8.52 13.84
C GLU A 153 15.73 -8.10 14.78
N LEU A 154 16.69 -7.33 14.24
CA LEU A 154 17.69 -6.65 15.05
C LEU A 154 16.96 -5.87 16.14
N ASP A 155 17.56 -5.79 17.32
CA ASP A 155 16.96 -4.95 18.36
C ASP A 155 16.84 -3.50 17.88
N PHE A 156 15.88 -2.75 18.40
CA PHE A 156 15.62 -1.37 17.95
C PHE A 156 16.89 -0.52 17.94
N ASP A 157 17.72 -0.66 18.97
CA ASP A 157 18.98 0.06 19.11
C ASP A 157 20.01 -0.33 18.03
N GLU A 158 20.02 -1.59 17.61
CA GLU A 158 20.87 -2.10 16.54
C GLU A 158 20.41 -1.55 15.18
N GLU A 159 19.10 -1.55 14.90
CA GLU A 159 18.55 -0.95 13.67
C GLU A 159 18.82 0.56 13.62
N LEU A 160 18.68 1.26 14.75
CA LEU A 160 18.97 2.68 14.86
C LEU A 160 20.44 2.96 14.56
N LEU A 161 21.36 2.16 15.11
CA LEU A 161 22.80 2.30 14.88
C LEU A 161 23.17 2.08 13.41
N ILE A 162 22.54 1.13 12.74
CA ILE A 162 22.74 0.91 11.30
C ILE A 162 22.26 2.14 10.52
N LEU A 163 21.09 2.67 10.83
CA LEU A 163 20.51 3.84 10.14
C LEU A 163 21.35 5.11 10.33
N LYS A 164 21.92 5.33 11.51
CA LYS A 164 22.82 6.46 11.80
C LYS A 164 24.05 6.50 10.88
N ASN A 165 24.51 5.32 10.46
CA ASN A 165 25.66 5.16 9.56
C ASN A 165 25.28 5.20 8.06
N GLN A 166 24.00 5.31 7.72
CA GLN A 166 23.57 5.42 6.32
C GLN A 166 23.74 6.84 5.79
N THR A 167 23.80 6.96 4.46
CA THR A 167 23.75 8.27 3.79
C THR A 167 22.29 8.71 3.67
N ASN A 168 22.01 9.96 4.06
CA ASN A 168 20.71 10.57 3.82
C ASN A 168 20.58 10.90 2.32
N THR A 169 19.64 10.25 1.65
CA THR A 169 19.35 10.41 0.21
C THR A 169 18.24 11.42 -0.06
N PHE A 170 17.52 11.87 0.97
CA PHE A 170 16.50 12.90 0.85
C PHE A 170 17.11 14.30 0.78
N ASN A 171 18.06 14.61 1.67
CA ASN A 171 18.68 15.92 1.74
C ASN A 171 20.08 15.87 2.37
N SER A 172 20.72 17.03 2.57
CA SER A 172 22.11 17.11 3.07
C SER A 172 22.25 17.01 4.59
N VAL A 173 21.16 16.80 5.33
CA VAL A 173 21.19 16.69 6.79
C VAL A 173 21.77 15.33 7.19
N PRO A 174 22.76 15.25 8.10
CA PRO A 174 23.29 13.96 8.58
C PRO A 174 22.21 13.06 9.18
N MET A 175 22.27 11.75 8.94
CA MET A 175 21.27 10.79 9.43
C MET A 175 21.12 10.82 10.95
N GLU A 176 22.21 11.00 11.70
CA GLU A 176 22.19 11.20 13.15
C GLU A 176 21.25 12.33 13.56
N ASN A 177 21.32 13.47 12.86
CA ASN A 177 20.53 14.67 13.17
C ASN A 177 19.07 14.50 12.74
N VAL A 178 18.82 13.77 11.64
CA VAL A 178 17.46 13.40 11.24
C VAL A 178 16.81 12.52 12.30
N ILE A 179 17.52 11.46 12.73
CA ILE A 179 17.03 10.52 13.74
C ILE A 179 16.76 11.24 15.06
N GLN A 180 17.72 12.04 15.54
CA GLN A 180 17.56 12.83 16.77
C GLN A 180 16.38 13.81 16.69
N TYR A 181 16.19 14.48 15.54
CA TYR A 181 15.07 15.41 15.37
C TYR A 181 13.72 14.70 15.43
N PHE A 182 13.58 13.57 14.72
CA PHE A 182 12.31 12.85 14.65
C PHE A 182 12.06 11.92 15.84
N ASP A 183 13.03 11.71 16.73
CA ASP A 183 12.88 10.91 17.95
C ASP A 183 11.69 11.36 18.82
N ILE A 184 11.31 12.64 18.74
CA ILE A 184 10.10 13.18 19.38
C ILE A 184 8.79 12.53 18.93
N MET A 185 8.80 11.79 17.81
CA MET A 185 7.66 11.00 17.33
C MET A 185 7.53 9.64 18.00
N ARG A 186 8.55 9.15 18.70
CA ARG A 186 8.52 7.81 19.29
C ARG A 186 7.70 7.79 20.57
N GLU A 187 6.86 6.76 20.70
CA GLU A 187 6.02 6.58 21.88
C GLU A 187 6.83 6.32 23.16
N ASN A 188 7.93 5.58 23.05
CA ASN A 188 8.77 5.11 24.16
C ASN A 188 9.94 6.07 24.46
N THR A 189 9.65 7.37 24.58
CA THR A 189 10.66 8.39 24.88
C THR A 189 10.31 9.21 26.11
N ASP A 190 11.34 9.69 26.81
CA ASP A 190 11.21 10.54 28.00
C ASP A 190 11.03 12.04 27.67
N HIS A 191 10.57 12.34 26.46
CA HIS A 191 10.32 13.72 26.04
C HIS A 191 9.20 14.38 26.88
N PRO A 192 9.29 15.69 27.17
CA PRO A 192 8.23 16.42 27.83
C PRO A 192 6.86 16.25 27.16
N GLU A 193 5.77 16.17 27.94
CA GLU A 193 4.41 15.95 27.42
C GLU A 193 3.98 16.91 26.30
N LYS A 194 4.47 18.16 26.33
CA LYS A 194 4.24 19.16 25.28
C LYS A 194 4.79 18.77 23.90
N LEU A 195 5.75 17.85 23.83
CA LEU A 195 6.33 17.32 22.59
C LEU A 195 5.63 16.04 22.11
N LYS A 196 4.88 15.35 22.97
CA LYS A 196 4.17 14.11 22.67
C LYS A 196 2.85 14.38 21.94
N GLN A 197 2.91 15.09 20.81
CA GLN A 197 1.77 15.49 19.98
C GLN A 197 1.72 14.75 18.63
N VAL A 198 2.72 13.92 18.34
CA VAL A 198 2.75 12.95 17.25
C VAL A 198 3.46 11.74 17.85
N GLN A 199 2.78 10.60 17.93
CA GLN A 199 3.35 9.38 18.52
C GLN A 199 3.13 8.20 17.59
N ILE A 200 4.19 7.45 17.33
CA ILE A 200 4.20 6.24 16.50
C ILE A 200 5.01 5.14 17.20
N SER A 201 4.78 3.90 16.80
CA SER A 201 5.53 2.75 17.31
C SER A 201 7.00 2.83 16.88
N ASP A 202 7.90 2.21 17.66
CA ASP A 202 9.33 2.12 17.32
C ASP A 202 9.55 1.47 15.94
N LYS A 203 8.73 0.47 15.59
CA LYS A 203 8.74 -0.17 14.27
C LYS A 203 8.36 0.79 13.15
N ASP A 204 7.31 1.58 13.34
CA ASP A 204 6.90 2.57 12.34
C ASP A 204 7.89 3.73 12.25
N PHE A 205 8.59 4.05 13.35
CA PHE A 205 9.67 5.03 13.35
C PHE A 205 10.83 4.59 12.46
N ILE A 206 11.35 3.38 12.65
CA ILE A 206 12.41 2.83 11.79
C ILE A 206 11.94 2.79 10.33
N ARG A 207 10.73 2.30 10.09
CA ARG A 207 10.13 2.22 8.75
C ARG A 207 10.03 3.60 8.09
N PHE A 208 9.63 4.63 8.83
CA PHE A 208 9.58 6.02 8.36
C PHE A 208 10.99 6.53 8.00
N ILE A 209 11.96 6.40 8.91
CA ILE A 209 13.33 6.88 8.70
C ILE A 209 13.95 6.21 7.47
N LYS A 210 13.88 4.88 7.40
CA LYS A 210 14.43 4.09 6.30
C LYS A 210 13.78 4.48 4.97
N ALA A 211 12.45 4.45 4.89
CA ALA A 211 11.75 4.71 3.63
C ALA A 211 11.94 6.14 3.11
N ARG A 212 12.05 7.14 4.01
CA ARG A 212 12.09 8.56 3.61
C ARG A 212 13.49 9.11 3.44
N PHE A 213 14.41 8.75 4.32
CA PHE A 213 15.74 9.36 4.36
C PHE A 213 16.84 8.44 3.82
N VAL A 214 16.65 7.11 3.84
CA VAL A 214 17.64 6.17 3.27
C VAL A 214 17.23 5.76 1.86
N ASP A 215 16.02 5.27 1.67
CA ASP A 215 15.54 4.74 0.39
C ASP A 215 14.95 5.82 -0.54
N ASN A 216 14.64 7.02 0.00
CA ASN A 216 13.88 8.09 -0.68
C ASN A 216 12.66 7.57 -1.47
N SER A 217 11.96 6.62 -0.87
CA SER A 217 10.82 5.94 -1.46
C SER A 217 9.60 6.85 -1.45
N LYS A 218 8.75 6.73 -2.48
CA LYS A 218 7.42 7.37 -2.55
C LYS A 218 6.27 6.41 -2.22
N ILE A 219 6.58 5.24 -1.65
CA ILE A 219 5.56 4.26 -1.22
C ILE A 219 4.78 4.84 -0.04
N HIS A 220 3.45 4.70 -0.07
CA HIS A 220 2.59 5.05 1.06
C HIS A 220 2.82 4.08 2.23
N LEU A 221 3.11 4.62 3.42
CA LEU A 221 3.36 3.81 4.61
C LEU A 221 2.12 3.59 5.48
N ASP A 222 1.08 4.39 5.30
CA ASP A 222 -0.18 4.28 6.05
C ASP A 222 0.05 4.21 7.58
N ILE A 223 1.02 4.98 8.09
CA ILE A 223 1.31 5.06 9.52
C ILE A 223 0.16 5.83 10.18
N ALA A 224 -0.46 5.24 11.21
CA ALA A 224 -1.45 5.91 12.03
C ALA A 224 -0.74 6.58 13.21
N HIS A 225 -1.03 7.86 13.48
CA HIS A 225 -0.50 8.52 14.67
C HIS A 225 -1.41 8.27 15.88
N ILE A 226 -0.80 8.10 17.06
CA ILE A 226 -1.51 7.71 18.29
C ILE A 226 -2.07 8.94 19.03
N LYS A 227 -1.38 10.07 18.99
CA LYS A 227 -1.70 11.30 19.75
C LYS A 227 -1.57 12.56 18.90
N GLY A 228 -2.44 13.54 19.14
CA GLY A 228 -2.49 14.83 18.43
C GLY A 228 -3.39 14.84 17.21
N ASN A 229 -3.23 15.87 16.36
CA ASN A 229 -4.05 16.06 15.16
C ASN A 229 -3.19 16.24 13.90
N LYS A 230 -3.83 16.29 12.72
CA LYS A 230 -3.16 16.47 11.42
C LYS A 230 -2.30 17.76 11.38
N SER A 231 -2.68 18.80 12.12
CA SER A 231 -1.92 20.05 12.20
C SER A 231 -0.63 19.90 13.01
N SER A 232 -0.59 19.03 14.03
CA SER A 232 0.64 18.73 14.78
C SER A 232 1.69 18.06 13.87
N ILE A 233 1.27 17.13 13.02
CA ILE A 233 2.15 16.51 12.01
C ILE A 233 2.67 17.60 11.06
N LYS A 234 1.80 18.43 10.48
CA LYS A 234 2.24 19.54 9.61
C LYS A 234 3.26 20.45 10.30
N ALA A 235 3.04 20.80 11.57
CA ALA A 235 3.94 21.65 12.35
C ALA A 235 5.34 21.02 12.55
N LEU A 236 5.39 19.71 12.79
CA LEU A 236 6.63 18.96 12.95
C LEU A 236 7.49 19.00 11.67
N PHE A 237 6.90 18.65 10.54
CA PHE A 237 7.61 18.61 9.26
C PHE A 237 7.96 20.01 8.75
N TYR A 238 7.11 21.01 9.05
CA TYR A 238 7.44 22.40 8.75
C TYR A 238 8.67 22.89 9.53
N ASN A 239 8.75 22.58 10.82
CA ASN A 239 9.93 22.93 11.61
C ASN A 239 11.20 22.23 11.11
N PHE A 240 11.08 20.97 10.66
CA PHE A 240 12.21 20.27 10.05
C PHE A 240 12.67 20.98 8.78
N TYR A 241 11.75 21.33 7.88
CA TYR A 241 12.03 22.13 6.69
C TYR A 241 12.73 23.46 7.03
N VAL A 242 12.25 24.19 8.05
CA VAL A 242 12.87 25.43 8.49
C VAL A 242 14.29 25.17 9.01
N LEU A 243 14.52 24.13 9.79
CA LEU A 243 15.84 23.77 10.30
C LEU A 243 16.80 23.41 9.17
N SER A 244 16.38 22.55 8.24
CA SER A 244 17.20 22.15 7.08
C SER A 244 17.59 23.35 6.21
N THR A 245 16.64 24.22 5.90
CA THR A 245 16.89 25.40 5.05
C THR A 245 17.67 26.51 5.76
N THR A 246 17.62 26.60 7.09
CA THR A 246 18.34 27.63 7.86
C THR A 246 19.74 27.21 8.30
N LEU A 247 19.91 25.96 8.71
CA LEU A 247 21.18 25.45 9.23
C LEU A 247 22.04 24.77 8.17
N TYR A 248 21.43 24.12 7.18
CA TYR A 248 22.13 23.31 6.18
C TYR A 248 22.12 23.94 4.77
N GLY A 249 21.60 25.17 4.64
CA GLY A 249 21.74 25.97 3.42
C GLY A 249 20.89 25.53 2.23
N GLU A 250 19.86 24.71 2.44
CA GLU A 250 18.97 24.26 1.36
C GLU A 250 18.14 25.40 0.75
N ALA A 251 17.98 25.39 -0.57
CA ALA A 251 17.18 26.38 -1.29
C ALA A 251 15.70 26.28 -0.90
N LYS A 252 15.13 27.35 -0.36
CA LYS A 252 13.79 27.35 0.28
C LYS A 252 12.64 27.02 -0.68
N THR A 253 12.60 27.63 -1.86
CA THR A 253 11.42 27.58 -2.74
C THR A 253 11.28 26.24 -3.45
N ASP A 254 12.39 25.64 -3.88
CA ASP A 254 12.36 24.48 -4.77
C ASP A 254 12.22 23.16 -3.99
N THR A 255 12.54 23.18 -2.69
CA THR A 255 12.54 21.98 -1.83
C THR A 255 11.25 21.80 -1.04
N GLN A 256 10.47 22.87 -0.82
CA GLN A 256 9.26 22.83 0.01
C GLN A 256 8.27 21.70 -0.36
N PRO A 257 7.97 21.42 -1.64
CA PRO A 257 7.09 20.31 -2.02
C PRO A 257 7.60 18.94 -1.56
N SER A 258 8.91 18.69 -1.63
CA SER A 258 9.53 17.43 -1.20
C SER A 258 9.37 17.19 0.31
N TYR A 259 9.40 18.25 1.12
CA TYR A 259 9.13 18.14 2.56
C TYR A 259 7.65 17.92 2.89
N VAL A 260 6.75 18.42 2.04
CA VAL A 260 5.32 18.13 2.14
C VAL A 260 5.05 16.66 1.80
N GLU A 261 5.73 16.12 0.79
CA GLU A 261 5.66 14.70 0.41
C GLU A 261 6.05 13.76 1.57
N LEU A 262 7.00 14.16 2.44
CA LEU A 262 7.42 13.35 3.58
C LEU A 262 6.26 12.92 4.47
N TYR A 263 5.35 13.82 4.85
CA TYR A 263 4.23 13.45 5.71
C TYR A 263 3.03 12.92 4.91
N LEU A 264 2.81 13.39 3.67
CA LEU A 264 1.71 12.91 2.82
C LEU A 264 1.86 11.45 2.44
N TYR A 265 3.08 10.98 2.17
CA TYR A 265 3.32 9.57 1.88
C TYR A 265 3.44 8.72 3.15
N SER A 266 3.71 9.31 4.32
CA SER A 266 3.96 8.52 5.54
C SER A 266 2.70 8.24 6.35
N PHE A 267 1.80 9.21 6.47
CA PHE A 267 0.69 9.17 7.41
C PHE A 267 -0.65 8.89 6.73
N SER A 268 -1.43 7.97 7.31
CA SER A 268 -2.74 7.53 6.80
C SER A 268 -3.79 8.64 6.81
N GLU A 269 -3.59 9.67 7.63
CA GLU A 269 -4.52 10.75 7.90
C GLU A 269 -4.64 11.75 6.73
N PHE A 270 -3.84 11.61 5.68
CA PHE A 270 -3.85 12.51 4.54
C PHE A 270 -4.46 11.84 3.30
N ASP A 271 -5.80 11.90 3.20
CA ASP A 271 -6.60 11.21 2.16
C ASP A 271 -6.37 11.69 0.71
N LYS A 272 -5.68 12.83 0.52
CA LYS A 272 -5.36 13.41 -0.79
C LYS A 272 -4.02 14.12 -0.73
N LEU A 273 -3.26 14.09 -1.84
CA LEU A 273 -2.13 14.97 -2.10
C LEU A 273 -2.63 16.42 -2.16
N ASN A 274 -2.92 17.00 -1.00
CA ASN A 274 -3.20 18.41 -0.87
C ASN A 274 -1.86 19.11 -0.65
N TYR A 275 -1.28 19.59 -1.75
CA TYR A 275 -0.08 20.42 -1.77
C TYR A 275 -0.35 21.84 -1.25
N SER A 276 -1.50 22.10 -0.62
CA SER A 276 -1.69 23.32 0.15
C SER A 276 -0.48 23.44 1.10
N ASN A 277 0.25 24.53 0.91
CA ASN A 277 1.51 24.82 1.58
C ASN A 277 1.44 24.51 3.09
N PHE A 278 2.61 24.38 3.73
CA PHE A 278 2.71 24.43 5.20
C PHE A 278 1.94 25.61 5.86
N SER A 279 1.49 26.59 5.06
CA SER A 279 0.74 27.78 5.44
C SER A 279 -0.77 27.61 5.64
N ASP A 280 -1.37 26.43 5.47
CA ASP A 280 -2.71 26.22 6.02
C ASP A 280 -2.63 26.50 7.53
N ALA A 281 -3.39 27.48 8.02
CA ALA A 281 -3.25 28.03 9.36
C ALA A 281 -3.09 26.93 10.41
N LEU A 282 -1.87 26.81 10.97
CA LEU A 282 -1.61 25.94 12.11
C LEU A 282 -2.61 26.35 13.20
N THR A 283 -3.37 25.38 13.70
CA THR A 283 -4.27 25.62 14.83
C THR A 283 -3.45 26.05 16.06
N GLU A 284 -4.05 26.78 17.00
CA GLU A 284 -3.39 27.19 18.26
C GLU A 284 -2.61 26.04 18.95
N PRO A 285 -3.14 24.81 19.06
CA PRO A 285 -2.39 23.66 19.59
C PRO A 285 -1.13 23.31 18.79
N ALA A 286 -1.20 23.41 17.46
CA ALA A 286 -0.07 23.13 16.58
C ALA A 286 0.99 24.25 16.61
N LEU A 287 0.60 25.51 16.83
CA LEU A 287 1.52 26.62 17.07
C LEU A 287 2.27 26.47 18.40
N ALA A 288 1.58 26.08 19.46
CA ALA A 288 2.19 25.79 20.75
C ALA A 288 3.17 24.61 20.64
N PHE A 289 2.79 23.53 19.94
CA PHE A 289 3.66 22.39 19.67
C PHE A 289 4.89 22.80 18.84
N ARG A 290 4.70 23.60 17.79
CA ARG A 290 5.79 24.15 16.97
C ARG A 290 6.81 24.92 17.81
N LYS A 291 6.33 25.76 18.74
CA LYS A 291 7.18 26.50 19.68
C LYS A 291 7.94 25.53 20.59
N ALA A 292 7.28 24.53 21.14
CA ALA A 292 7.91 23.52 22.00
C ALA A 292 9.03 22.76 21.28
N ILE A 293 8.81 22.33 20.03
CA ILE A 293 9.85 21.67 19.21
C ILE A 293 11.06 22.61 19.03
N ARG A 294 10.82 23.85 18.62
CA ARG A 294 11.88 24.82 18.37
C ARG A 294 12.70 25.14 19.62
N ASP A 295 12.05 25.21 20.77
CA ASP A 295 12.73 25.48 22.03
C ASP A 295 13.56 24.26 22.47
N PHE A 296 13.10 23.03 22.17
CA PHE A 296 13.83 21.79 22.41
C PHE A 296 15.05 21.64 21.48
N THR A 297 14.90 21.89 20.18
CA THR A 297 15.98 21.77 19.19
C THR A 297 17.02 22.89 19.26
N LYS A 298 16.83 23.91 20.10
CA LYS A 298 17.85 24.93 20.40
C LYS A 298 18.69 24.60 21.64
N MET A 299 18.25 23.65 22.46
CA MET A 299 18.96 23.22 23.67
C MET A 299 19.97 22.10 23.39
N HIS A 300 19.94 21.53 22.18
CA HIS A 300 20.78 20.47 21.66
C HIS A 300 21.36 20.89 20.31
#